data_AF-A0A2G4FNT2-F1
#
_entry.id   AF-A0A2G4FNT2-F1
#
_cell.length_a   1.000
_cell.length_b   1.000
_cell.length_c   1.000
_cell.angle_alpha   90.00
_cell.angle_beta   90.00
_cell.angle_gamma   90.00
#
_symmetry.space_group_name_H-M   'P 1'
#
loop_
_entity.id
_entity.type
_entity.pdbx_description
1 polymer ?
#
loop_
_entity_poly.entity_id
_entity_poly.type
_entity_poly.pdbx_seq_one_letter_code
_entity_poly.pdbx_strand_id
1 'polypeptide(L)'
;MDLHDLIVELREVNKSKIVLLVADGLGGLPMTPGGKTELESASTPHMDTLAREGICGMSIPVLPGITPGSGPGHLGLFGYDPLKYRIGRGI
;
A
#
# COMPACT_ATOMS: atom_id res chain seq x y z
N MET A 1 -11.98 22.58 -7.25
CA MET A 1 -11.13 21.58 -7.90
C MET A 1 -10.88 20.51 -6.87
N ASP A 2 -11.29 19.28 -7.15
CA ASP A 2 -10.98 18.17 -6.25
C ASP A 2 -9.56 17.64 -6.51
N LEU A 3 -9.08 16.71 -5.67
CA LEU A 3 -7.73 16.17 -5.79
C LEU A 3 -7.50 15.44 -7.14
N HIS A 4 -8.51 14.74 -7.65
CA HIS A 4 -8.43 14.00 -8.91
C HIS A 4 -8.36 14.96 -10.09
N ASP A 5 -9.12 16.06 -10.06
CA ASP A 5 -9.01 17.12 -11.07
C ASP A 5 -7.57 17.66 -11.15
N LEU A 6 -6.96 17.95 -9.98
CA LEU A 6 -5.61 18.46 -9.89
C LEU A 6 -4.56 17.44 -10.39
N ILE A 7 -4.72 16.15 -10.07
CA ILE A 7 -3.84 15.08 -10.56
C ILE A 7 -3.89 15.01 -12.09
N VAL A 8 -5.07 15.17 -12.70
CA VAL A 8 -5.22 15.14 -14.16
C VAL A 8 -4.50 16.33 -14.82
N GLU A 9 -4.53 17.50 -14.19
CA GLU A 9 -3.84 18.71 -14.67
C GLU A 9 -2.31 18.59 -14.55
N LEU A 10 -1.82 18.07 -13.43
CA LEU A 10 -0.38 18.00 -13.13
C LEU A 10 0.33 16.76 -13.71
N ARG A 11 -0.39 15.84 -14.35
CA ARG A 11 0.22 14.60 -14.86
C ARG A 11 1.19 14.89 -16.00
N GLU A 12 2.36 14.25 -15.95
CA GLU A 12 3.32 14.23 -17.04
C GLU A 12 3.33 12.88 -17.76
N VAL A 13 3.67 12.88 -19.05
CA VAL A 13 3.75 11.64 -19.85
C VAL A 13 5.02 10.89 -19.49
N ASN A 14 4.84 9.68 -18.98
CA ASN A 14 5.92 8.74 -18.66
C ASN A 14 6.12 7.73 -19.81
N LYS A 15 7.38 7.43 -20.16
CA LYS A 15 7.75 6.36 -21.13
C LYS A 15 7.88 4.96 -20.49
N SER A 16 8.04 4.87 -19.18
CA SER A 16 8.10 3.63 -18.42
C SER A 16 6.71 3.14 -18.00
N LYS A 17 6.65 1.88 -17.59
CA LYS A 17 5.43 1.27 -17.04
C LYS A 17 5.53 1.23 -15.51
N ILE A 18 4.39 1.30 -14.85
CA ILE A 18 4.29 1.13 -13.40
C ILE A 18 3.81 -0.29 -13.12
N VAL A 19 4.51 -0.97 -12.21
CA VAL A 19 4.06 -2.24 -11.63
C VAL A 19 3.79 -1.99 -10.15
N LEU A 20 2.54 -2.16 -9.73
CA LEU A 20 2.14 -2.14 -8.32
C LEU A 20 1.89 -3.58 -7.87
N LEU A 21 2.72 -4.09 -6.97
CA LEU A 21 2.57 -5.40 -6.35
C LEU A 21 2.02 -5.23 -4.93
N VAL A 22 0.87 -5.84 -4.65
CA VAL A 22 0.24 -5.84 -3.33
C VAL A 22 0.29 -7.26 -2.78
N ALA A 23 1.04 -7.47 -1.70
CA ALA A 23 1.02 -8.70 -0.93
C ALA A 23 -0.01 -8.55 0.20
N ASP A 24 -1.14 -9.24 0.08
CA ASP A 24 -2.26 -9.11 1.03
C ASP A 24 -1.84 -9.61 2.42
N GLY A 25 -2.15 -8.84 3.46
CA GLY A 25 -1.80 -9.16 4.84
C GLY A 25 -0.30 -9.24 5.15
N LEU A 26 0.57 -8.59 4.37
CA LEU A 26 2.03 -8.67 4.55
C LEU A 26 2.54 -8.14 5.90
N GLY A 27 1.85 -7.14 6.46
CA GLY A 27 2.22 -6.54 7.74
C GLY A 27 2.05 -7.54 8.89
N GLY A 28 3.04 -7.65 9.74
CA GLY A 28 3.09 -8.61 10.83
C GLY A 28 3.66 -8.03 12.12
N LEU A 29 3.70 -8.85 13.17
CA LEU A 29 4.23 -8.49 14.49
C LEU A 29 5.11 -9.62 15.02
N PRO A 30 6.19 -9.30 15.74
CA PRO A 30 7.02 -10.33 16.32
C PRO A 30 6.27 -11.09 17.42
N MET A 31 6.47 -12.42 17.46
CA MET A 31 5.84 -13.30 18.45
C MET A 31 6.31 -13.01 19.89
N THR A 32 7.52 -12.45 20.04
CA THR A 32 8.09 -12.05 21.33
C THR A 32 8.68 -10.64 21.22
N PRO A 33 8.73 -9.87 22.32
CA PRO A 33 9.37 -8.56 22.32
C PRO A 33 10.81 -8.61 21.81
N GLY A 34 11.14 -7.79 20.81
CA GLY A 34 12.48 -7.76 20.17
C GLY A 34 12.74 -8.88 19.17
N GLY A 35 11.77 -9.76 18.92
CA GLY A 35 11.83 -10.74 17.84
C GLY A 35 11.65 -10.12 16.45
N LYS A 36 11.71 -10.98 15.43
CA LYS A 36 11.42 -10.65 14.04
C LYS A 36 9.94 -10.82 13.73
N THR A 37 9.42 -10.00 12.82
CA THR A 37 8.15 -10.25 12.13
C THR A 37 8.26 -11.46 11.20
N GLU A 38 7.12 -11.91 10.68
CA GLU A 38 7.02 -12.98 9.69
C GLU A 38 7.81 -12.64 8.41
N LEU A 39 7.73 -11.40 7.94
CA LEU A 39 8.45 -10.94 6.76
C LEU A 39 9.97 -10.93 6.99
N GLU A 40 10.44 -10.44 8.14
CA GLU A 40 11.87 -10.42 8.49
C GLU A 40 12.46 -11.82 8.75
N SER A 41 11.59 -12.79 9.03
CA SER A 41 11.97 -14.19 9.23
C SER A 41 12.04 -14.98 7.91
N ALA A 42 11.28 -14.55 6.89
CA ALA A 42 11.26 -15.18 5.58
C ALA A 42 12.56 -14.93 4.80
N SER A 43 12.91 -15.86 3.91
CA SER A 43 14.00 -15.65 2.96
C SER A 43 13.49 -14.87 1.75
N THR A 44 13.80 -13.58 1.68
CA THR A 44 13.26 -12.65 0.67
C THR A 44 14.34 -11.94 -0.17
N PRO A 45 15.32 -12.66 -0.76
CA PRO A 45 16.50 -12.03 -1.38
C PRO A 45 16.18 -11.03 -2.49
N HIS A 46 15.10 -11.25 -3.24
CA HIS A 46 14.65 -10.33 -4.30
C HIS A 46 14.01 -9.06 -3.73
N MET A 47 13.22 -9.18 -2.67
CA MET A 47 12.61 -8.02 -2.00
C MET A 47 13.69 -7.20 -1.28
N ASP A 48 14.66 -7.87 -0.65
CA ASP A 48 15.80 -7.24 0.02
C ASP A 48 16.66 -6.46 -0.99
N THR A 49 16.84 -6.99 -2.20
CA THR A 49 17.54 -6.30 -3.28
C THR A 49 16.78 -5.05 -3.72
N LEU A 50 15.46 -5.15 -3.95
CA LEU A 50 14.61 -4.01 -4.30
C LEU A 50 14.59 -2.94 -3.21
N ALA A 51 14.54 -3.33 -1.94
CA ALA A 51 14.58 -2.42 -0.80
C ALA A 51 15.91 -1.66 -0.71
N ARG A 52 17.03 -2.35 -0.96
CA ARG A 52 18.38 -1.77 -0.95
C ARG A 52 18.65 -0.83 -2.12
N GLU A 53 18.12 -1.12 -3.30
CA GLU A 53 18.31 -0.31 -4.52
C GLU A 53 17.25 0.79 -4.67
N GLY A 54 16.16 0.70 -3.92
CA GLY A 54 15.01 1.61 -3.98
C GLY A 54 14.84 2.50 -2.76
N ILE A 55 13.59 2.86 -2.49
CA ILE A 55 13.16 3.64 -1.33
C ILE A 55 12.11 2.84 -0.56
N CYS A 56 12.27 2.78 0.75
CA CYS A 56 11.29 2.19 1.67
C CYS A 56 10.47 3.27 2.37
N GLY A 57 9.24 2.92 2.73
CA GLY A 57 8.34 3.76 3.49
C GLY A 57 7.21 2.95 4.11
N MET A 58 6.37 3.61 4.92
CA MET A 58 5.17 3.02 5.50
C MET A 58 3.94 3.64 4.85
N SER A 59 2.90 2.83 4.64
CA SER A 59 1.61 3.28 4.13
C SER A 59 0.51 3.07 5.16
N ILE A 60 -0.40 4.04 5.27
CA ILE A 60 -1.63 3.93 6.07
C ILE A 60 -2.81 3.83 5.09
N PRO A 61 -3.42 2.65 4.89
CA PRO A 61 -4.42 2.48 3.83
C PRO A 61 -5.74 3.25 4.06
N VAL A 62 -6.08 3.53 5.33
CA VAL A 62 -7.31 4.26 5.70
C VAL A 62 -6.98 5.40 6.66
N LEU A 63 -6.73 5.09 7.94
CA LEU A 63 -6.33 6.06 8.96
C LEU A 63 -5.51 5.35 10.05
N PRO A 64 -4.70 6.08 10.85
CA PRO A 64 -4.01 5.52 12.00
C PRO A 64 -4.98 4.78 12.93
N GLY A 65 -4.65 3.52 13.26
CA GLY A 65 -5.46 2.68 14.14
C GLY A 65 -6.72 2.07 13.51
N ILE A 66 -6.97 2.27 12.22
CA ILE A 66 -8.09 1.61 11.51
C ILE A 66 -7.57 0.40 10.74
N THR A 67 -8.02 -0.79 11.14
CA THR A 67 -7.78 -2.03 10.38
C THR A 67 -8.67 -2.05 9.13
N PRO A 68 -8.10 -2.01 7.91
CA PRO A 68 -8.90 -1.99 6.69
C PRO A 68 -9.38 -3.40 6.33
N GLY A 69 -10.60 -3.49 5.79
CA GLY A 69 -10.97 -4.60 4.92
C GLY A 69 -10.41 -4.40 3.50
N SER A 70 -10.38 -5.46 2.67
CA SER A 70 -9.78 -5.40 1.34
C SER A 70 -10.33 -4.28 0.45
N GLY A 71 -11.65 -3.99 0.50
CA GLY A 71 -12.27 -2.92 -0.31
C GLY A 71 -11.70 -1.53 0.00
N PRO A 72 -11.88 -1.00 1.23
CA PRO A 72 -11.26 0.26 1.65
C PRO A 72 -9.74 0.30 1.47
N GLY A 73 -9.04 -0.82 1.73
CA GLY A 73 -7.59 -0.91 1.54
C GLY A 73 -7.16 -0.69 0.08
N HIS A 74 -7.84 -1.32 -0.88
CA HIS A 74 -7.53 -1.14 -2.31
C HIS A 74 -7.90 0.25 -2.81
N LEU A 75 -9.00 0.84 -2.32
CA LEU A 75 -9.36 2.22 -2.68
C LEU A 75 -8.27 3.22 -2.32
N GLY A 76 -7.72 3.12 -1.10
CA GLY A 76 -6.61 3.95 -0.66
C GLY A 76 -5.37 3.78 -1.56
N LEU A 77 -5.03 2.55 -1.95
CA LEU A 77 -3.90 2.27 -2.84
C LEU A 77 -4.04 2.90 -4.23
N PHE A 78 -5.27 2.99 -4.74
CA PHE A 78 -5.55 3.60 -6.05
C PHE A 78 -5.85 5.10 -5.98
N GLY A 79 -5.66 5.74 -4.82
CA GLY A 79 -5.82 7.18 -4.65
C GLY A 79 -7.26 7.65 -4.46
N TYR A 80 -8.18 6.74 -4.15
CA TYR A 80 -9.55 7.10 -3.73
C TYR A 80 -9.60 7.25 -2.22
N ASP A 81 -10.31 8.26 -1.74
CA ASP A 81 -10.61 8.39 -0.31
C ASP A 81 -11.60 7.28 0.12
N PRO A 82 -11.17 6.31 0.95
CA PRO A 82 -12.02 5.19 1.36
C PRO A 82 -13.16 5.59 2.29
N LEU A 83 -13.13 6.79 2.88
CA LEU A 83 -14.21 7.34 3.71
C LEU A 83 -15.30 7.98 2.84
N LYS A 84 -14.91 8.57 1.69
CA LYS A 84 -15.82 9.17 0.71
C LYS A 84 -16.45 8.11 -0.21
N TYR A 85 -15.64 7.21 -0.75
CA TYR A 85 -16.07 6.21 -1.74
C TYR A 85 -16.30 4.85 -1.05
N ARG A 86 -17.54 4.58 -0.63
CA ARG A 86 -17.89 3.34 0.07
C ARG A 86 -18.46 2.31 -0.89
N ILE A 87 -17.65 1.31 -1.23
CA ILE A 87 -18.08 0.17 -2.05
C ILE A 87 -18.29 -1.04 -1.12
N GLY A 88 -19.50 -1.57 -1.09
CA GLY A 88 -19.85 -2.83 -0.43
C GLY A 88 -19.20 -4.04 -1.12
N ARG A 89 -19.21 -5.20 -0.45
CA ARG A 89 -18.75 -6.45 -1.07
C ARG A 89 -19.85 -7.03 -1.96
N GLY A 90 -19.52 -7.43 -3.19
CA GLY A 90 -20.42 -8.16 -4.09
C GLY A 90 -21.42 -7.30 -4.86
N ILE A 91 -21.18 -5.98 -4.96
CA ILE A 91 -21.93 -5.04 -5.79
C ILE A 91 -21.22 -4.76 -7.12
#